data_AF-A0A349HIL2-F1
#
_entry.id   AF-A0A349HIL2-F1
#
_cell.length_a   1.000
_cell.length_b   1.000
_cell.length_c   1.000
_cell.angle_alpha   90.00
_cell.angle_beta   90.00
_cell.angle_gamma   90.00
#
_symmetry.space_group_name_H-M   'P 1'
#
loop_
_entity.id
_entity.type
_entity.pdbx_description
1 polymer ?
#
loop_
_entity_poly.entity_id
_entity_poly.type
_entity_poly.pdbx_seq_one_letter_code
_entity_poly.pdbx_strand_id
1 'polypeptide(L)'
;MSTPQNSEQSQGLIASAVQFFLHSKLTVVLVIGALLLGIAAVQLTPREEEPQIVVPMADIMVQAPGAGVEEVEKLITTPLERILWQIDGVEYVYSIS
;
A
#
# COMPACT_ATOMS: atom_id res chain seq x y z
N MET A 1 -33.28 3.52 -58.87
CA MET A 1 -32.84 4.79 -58.25
C MET A 1 -33.00 4.63 -56.75
N SER A 2 -32.01 4.01 -56.10
CA SER A 2 -32.04 3.65 -54.69
C SER A 2 -31.49 4.81 -53.86
N THR A 3 -32.37 5.53 -53.17
CA THR A 3 -32.00 6.51 -52.14
C THR A 3 -31.36 5.75 -50.97
N PRO A 4 -30.14 6.08 -50.51
CA PRO A 4 -29.63 5.47 -49.31
C PRO A 4 -30.37 6.08 -48.11
N GLN A 5 -30.89 5.17 -47.29
CA GLN A 5 -31.62 5.41 -46.07
C GLN A 5 -30.66 5.99 -45.03
N ASN A 6 -30.95 7.21 -44.57
CA ASN A 6 -30.18 7.93 -43.57
C ASN A 6 -30.17 7.11 -42.26
N SER A 7 -28.99 6.70 -41.81
CA SER A 7 -28.81 5.95 -40.57
C SER A 7 -29.20 6.82 -39.38
N GLU A 8 -30.35 6.53 -38.76
CA GLU A 8 -30.67 6.95 -37.41
C GLU A 8 -29.67 6.30 -36.43
N GLN A 9 -28.46 6.87 -36.37
CA GLN A 9 -27.57 6.65 -35.25
C GLN A 9 -28.19 7.39 -34.06
N SER A 10 -28.98 6.66 -33.27
CA SER A 10 -29.32 7.04 -31.90
C SER A 10 -28.02 7.49 -31.23
N GLN A 11 -27.87 8.80 -31.00
CA GLN A 11 -26.67 9.34 -30.40
C GLN A 11 -26.59 8.77 -28.99
N GLY A 12 -25.75 7.75 -28.81
CA GLY A 12 -25.52 7.14 -27.51
C GLY A 12 -25.06 8.18 -26.51
N LEU A 13 -25.27 7.92 -25.22
CA LEU A 13 -24.91 8.81 -24.11
C LEU A 13 -23.47 9.34 -24.22
N ILE A 14 -22.55 8.52 -24.73
CA ILE A 14 -21.16 8.87 -24.99
C ILE A 14 -21.04 9.95 -26.07
N ALA A 15 -21.76 9.82 -27.19
CA ALA A 15 -21.72 10.79 -28.29
C ALA A 15 -22.29 12.15 -27.87
N SER A 16 -23.34 12.16 -27.05
CA SER A 16 -23.92 13.37 -26.48
C SER A 16 -22.95 14.08 -25.52
N ALA A 17 -22.28 13.32 -24.64
CA ALA A 17 -21.25 13.86 -23.75
C ALA A 17 -20.09 14.48 -24.55
N VAL A 18 -19.58 13.77 -25.56
CA VAL A 18 -18.49 14.28 -26.41
C VAL A 18 -18.90 15.57 -27.13
N GLN A 19 -20.11 15.65 -27.70
CA GLN A 19 -20.58 16.89 -28.33
C GLN A 19 -20.67 18.06 -27.35
N PHE A 20 -21.11 17.82 -26.12
CA PHE A 20 -21.18 18.85 -25.07
C PHE A 20 -19.78 19.38 -24.72
N PHE A 21 -18.79 18.50 -24.56
CA PHE A 21 -17.41 18.91 -24.26
C PHE A 21 -16.69 19.58 -25.44
N LEU A 22 -17.05 19.23 -26.69
CA LEU A 22 -16.48 19.86 -27.89
C LEU A 22 -16.97 21.30 -28.11
N HIS A 23 -18.23 21.59 -27.79
CA HIS A 23 -18.80 22.93 -27.95
C HIS A 23 -18.61 23.83 -26.72
N SER A 24 -18.20 23.26 -25.59
CA SER A 24 -18.02 24.00 -24.33
C SER A 24 -16.55 24.32 -24.07
N LYS A 25 -16.29 25.53 -23.54
CA LYS A 25 -14.96 25.91 -23.01
C LYS A 25 -14.57 25.14 -21.74
N LEU A 26 -15.47 24.30 -21.23
CA LEU A 26 -15.29 23.49 -20.04
C LEU A 26 -14.06 22.58 -20.13
N THR A 27 -13.75 22.04 -21.32
CA THR A 27 -12.57 21.18 -21.53
C THR A 27 -11.27 21.91 -21.17
N VAL A 28 -11.11 23.18 -21.60
CA VAL A 28 -9.92 23.98 -21.29
C VAL A 28 -9.83 24.27 -19.78
N VAL A 29 -10.96 24.59 -19.15
CA VAL A 29 -11.02 24.84 -17.69
C VAL A 29 -10.66 23.58 -16.90
N LEU A 30 -11.15 22.42 -17.30
CA LEU A 30 -10.83 21.13 -16.67
C LEU A 30 -9.35 20.78 -16.82
N VAL A 31 -8.76 21.01 -17.99
CA VAL A 31 -7.32 20.79 -18.21
C VAL A 31 -6.49 21.68 -17.29
N ILE A 32 -6.82 22.96 -17.19
CA ILE A 32 -6.13 23.90 -16.28
C ILE A 32 -6.32 23.45 -14.83
N GLY A 33 -7.54 23.07 -14.44
CA GLY A 33 -7.82 22.56 -13.09
C GLY A 33 -7.02 21.30 -12.74
N ALA A 34 -6.95 20.34 -13.65
CA ALA A 34 -6.18 19.11 -13.48
C ALA A 34 -4.67 19.40 -13.37
N LEU A 35 -4.15 20.34 -14.17
CA LEU A 35 -2.76 20.78 -14.08
C LEU A 35 -2.45 21.43 -12.73
N LEU A 36 -3.32 22.33 -12.25
CA LEU A 36 -3.16 22.98 -10.96
C LEU A 36 -3.21 21.98 -9.80
N LEU A 37 -4.14 21.02 -9.84
CA LEU A 37 -4.22 19.95 -8.86
C LEU A 37 -2.98 19.05 -8.89
N GLY A 38 -2.46 18.74 -10.08
CA GLY A 38 -1.24 17.97 -10.24
C GLY A 38 -0.02 18.68 -9.66
N ILE A 39 0.13 19.98 -9.95
CA ILE A 39 1.20 20.81 -9.36
C ILE A 39 1.07 20.86 -7.84
N ALA A 40 -0.14 21.06 -7.33
CA ALA A 40 -0.40 21.06 -5.89
C ALA A 40 -0.04 19.71 -5.27
N ALA A 41 -0.41 18.59 -5.89
CA ALA A 41 -0.05 17.26 -5.42
C ALA A 41 1.47 17.08 -5.33
N VAL A 42 2.23 17.46 -6.35
CA VAL A 42 3.70 17.35 -6.33
C VAL A 42 4.32 18.20 -5.21
N GLN A 43 3.79 19.41 -4.98
CA GLN A 43 4.34 20.32 -3.96
C GLN A 43 3.92 19.96 -2.53
N LEU A 44 2.71 19.43 -2.34
CA LEU A 44 2.15 19.15 -1.01
C LEU A 44 2.39 17.71 -0.55
N THR A 45 2.65 16.76 -1.46
CA THR A 45 2.89 15.36 -1.08
C THR A 45 4.21 15.26 -0.32
N PRO A 46 4.20 14.89 0.97
CA PRO A 46 5.43 14.70 1.73
C PRO A 46 6.25 13.58 1.11
N ARG A 47 7.56 13.81 0.98
CA ARG A 47 8.49 12.79 0.51
C ARG A 47 9.16 12.18 1.73
N GLU A 48 8.98 10.88 1.92
CA GLU A 48 9.77 10.10 2.88
C GLU A 48 10.96 9.50 2.12
N GLU A 49 12.18 9.85 2.52
CA GLU A 49 13.42 9.32 1.88
C GLU A 49 13.65 7.85 2.26
N GLU A 50 13.30 7.49 3.49
CA GLU A 50 13.25 6.13 3.99
C GLU A 50 11.80 5.87 4.38
N PRO A 51 11.00 5.13 3.59
CA PRO A 51 9.65 4.79 3.99
C PRO A 51 9.73 4.06 5.32
N GLN A 52 9.02 4.57 6.34
CA GLN A 52 9.09 3.96 7.66
C GLN A 52 8.46 2.56 7.64
N ILE A 53 9.31 1.54 7.60
CA ILE A 53 8.90 0.15 7.77
C ILE A 53 8.87 -0.17 9.26
N VAL A 54 7.69 -0.53 9.77
CA VAL A 54 7.55 -1.00 11.15
C VAL A 54 7.91 -2.48 11.14
N VAL A 55 9.11 -2.84 11.58
CA VAL A 55 9.51 -4.24 11.73
C VAL A 55 8.96 -4.77 13.06
N PRO A 56 8.01 -5.71 13.07
CA PRO A 56 7.46 -6.25 14.29
C PRO A 56 8.45 -7.24 14.93
N MET A 57 9.37 -6.72 15.73
CA MET A 57 10.37 -7.49 16.47
C MET A 57 10.19 -7.28 17.97
N ALA A 58 10.42 -8.34 18.75
CA ALA A 58 10.43 -8.29 20.20
C ALA A 58 11.72 -8.95 20.71
N ASP A 59 12.47 -8.21 21.52
CA ASP A 59 13.68 -8.71 22.18
C ASP A 59 13.34 -9.23 23.57
N ILE A 60 13.74 -10.48 23.87
CA ILE A 60 13.54 -11.10 25.18
C ILE A 60 14.90 -11.38 25.79
N MET A 61 15.22 -10.67 26.88
CA MET A 61 16.49 -10.81 27.59
C MET A 61 16.27 -11.50 28.93
N VAL A 62 16.97 -12.62 29.13
CA VAL A 62 16.90 -13.42 30.38
C VAL A 62 18.29 -13.45 31.01
N GLN A 63 18.36 -13.14 32.30
CA GLN A 63 19.61 -13.21 33.07
C GLN A 63 19.61 -14.46 33.96
N ALA A 64 20.61 -15.31 33.79
CA ALA A 64 20.79 -16.54 34.56
C ALA A 64 22.19 -16.58 35.22
N PRO A 65 22.45 -15.73 36.23
CA PRO A 65 23.77 -15.63 36.84
C PRO A 65 24.16 -16.94 37.54
N GLY A 66 25.33 -17.47 37.21
CA GLY A 66 25.87 -18.69 37.82
C GLY A 66 25.37 -20.01 37.20
N ALA A 67 24.49 -19.97 36.20
CA ALA A 67 24.10 -21.15 35.43
C ALA A 67 25.13 -21.44 34.32
N GLY A 68 25.40 -22.73 34.07
CA GLY A 68 26.22 -23.13 32.93
C GLY A 68 25.48 -22.94 31.60
N VAL A 69 26.22 -22.78 30.49
CA VAL A 69 25.64 -22.58 29.16
C VAL A 69 24.65 -23.70 28.78
N GLU A 70 25.04 -24.96 29.00
CA GLU A 70 24.19 -26.13 28.71
C GLU A 70 22.90 -26.14 29.56
N GLU A 71 22.99 -25.62 30.79
CA GLU A 71 21.84 -25.54 31.70
C GLU A 71 20.88 -24.41 31.29
N VAL A 72 21.41 -23.26 30.87
CA VAL A 72 20.63 -22.14 30.32
C VAL A 72 19.90 -22.57 29.05
N GLU A 73 20.59 -23.25 28.13
CA GLU A 73 19.99 -23.70 26.88
C GLU A 73 18.82 -24.66 27.12
N LYS A 74 19.01 -25.65 28.01
CA LYS A 74 18.03 -26.70 28.27
C LYS A 74 16.86 -26.23 29.11
N LEU A 75 17.10 -25.37 30.11
CA LEU A 75 16.09 -24.96 31.08
C LEU A 75 15.40 -23.63 30.73
N ILE A 76 16.05 -22.76 29.97
CA ILE A 76 15.55 -21.41 29.68
C ILE A 76 15.28 -21.25 28.19
N THR A 77 16.30 -21.40 27.35
CA THR A 77 16.21 -21.08 25.92
C THR A 77 15.24 -22.00 25.19
N THR A 78 15.40 -23.32 25.33
CA THR A 78 14.58 -24.32 24.61
C THR A 78 13.09 -24.24 24.97
N PRO A 79 12.69 -24.14 26.26
CA PRO A 79 11.27 -24.01 26.61
C PRO A 79 10.67 -22.68 26.13
N LEU A 80 11.43 -21.59 26.24
CA LEU A 80 10.97 -20.27 25.82
C LEU A 80 10.71 -20.23 24.32
N GLU A 81 11.63 -20.75 23.51
CA GLU A 81 11.48 -20.84 22.06
C GLU A 81 10.20 -21.60 21.67
N ARG A 82 9.93 -22.75 22.31
CA ARG A 82 8.70 -23.54 22.03
C ARG A 82 7.42 -22.78 22.32
N ILE A 83 7.39 -21.99 23.40
CA ILE A 83 6.20 -21.19 23.76
C ILE A 83 6.01 -20.05 22.77
N LEU A 84 7.10 -19.38 22.37
CA LEU A 84 7.05 -18.27 21.42
C LEU A 84 6.60 -18.71 20.03
N TRP A 85 7.00 -19.91 19.59
CA TRP A 85 6.54 -20.51 18.33
C TRP A 85 5.03 -20.81 18.28
N GLN A 86 4.36 -20.89 19.44
CA GLN A 86 2.92 -21.12 19.50
C GLN A 86 2.10 -19.82 19.41
N ILE A 87 2.76 -18.66 19.41
CA ILE A 87 2.08 -17.37 19.31
C ILE A 87 1.70 -17.11 17.86
N ASP A 88 0.41 -16.89 17.61
CA ASP A 88 -0.09 -16.51 16.29
C ASP A 88 0.58 -15.21 15.82
N GLY A 89 1.18 -15.25 14.63
CA GLY A 89 1.88 -14.11 14.03
C GLY A 89 3.40 -14.07 14.26
N VAL A 90 3.96 -15.04 14.99
CA VAL A 90 5.43 -15.22 15.07
C VAL A 90 5.91 -16.05 13.89
N GLU A 91 6.72 -15.44 13.03
CA GLU A 91 7.31 -16.14 11.86
C GLU A 91 8.69 -16.73 12.16
N TYR A 92 9.47 -16.06 13.03
CA TYR A 92 10.84 -16.43 13.33
C TYR A 92 11.15 -16.20 14.82
N VAL A 93 11.82 -17.15 15.43
CA VAL A 93 12.39 -17.04 16.79
C VAL A 93 13.90 -17.30 16.68
N TYR A 94 14.71 -16.40 17.23
CA TYR A 94 16.17 -16.54 17.29
C TYR A 94 16.64 -16.48 18.74
N SER A 95 17.57 -17.36 19.06
CA SER A 95 18.02 -17.62 20.43
C SER A 95 19.54 -17.51 20.51
N ILE A 96 20.05 -16.82 21.53
CA ILE A 96 21.49 -16.73 21.85
C ILE A 96 21.65 -16.98 23.35
N SER A 97 22.52 -17.93 23.73
CA SER A 97 22.71 -18.40 25.12
C SER A 97 24.17 -18.53 25.51
#